data_AF-A0A938NQY1-F1
#
_entry.id   AF-A0A938NQY1-F1
#
_cell.length_a   1.000
_cell.length_b   1.000
_cell.length_c   1.000
_cell.angle_alpha   90.00
_cell.angle_beta   90.00
_cell.angle_gamma   90.00
#
_symmetry.space_group_name_H-M   'P 1'
#
loop_
_entity.id
_entity.type
_entity.pdbx_description
1 polymer ?
#
loop_
_entity_poly.entity_id
_entity_poly.type
_entity_poly.pdbx_seq_one_letter_code
_entity_poly.pdbx_strand_id
1 'polypeptide(L)' 'MDTSLSRYQRQMLLPEIGAEGQSRLAAATVLVVGAGGLGAPVLQYLAGAGVGHLIIMDPDRVALNNH' A
#
# COMPACT_ATOMS: atom_id res chain seq x y z
N MET A 1 -16.53 15.63 -7.01
CA MET A 1 -16.84 14.65 -5.97
C MET A 1 -15.52 14.09 -5.49
N ASP A 2 -15.23 14.15 -4.19
CA ASP A 2 -13.99 13.61 -3.63
C ASP A 2 -14.02 12.08 -3.73
N THR A 3 -13.33 11.55 -4.74
CA THR A 3 -13.25 10.11 -5.04
C THR A 3 -12.39 9.33 -4.05
N SER A 4 -11.64 10.00 -3.17
CA SER A 4 -10.78 9.32 -2.18
C SER A 4 -11.59 8.79 -0.98
N LEU A 5 -12.60 9.55 -0.55
CA LEU A 5 -13.44 9.22 0.60
C LEU A 5 -14.21 7.91 0.40
N SER A 6 -14.66 7.61 -0.83
CA SER A 6 -15.39 6.36 -1.09
C SER A 6 -14.48 5.12 -1.11
N ARG A 7 -13.18 5.28 -1.39
CA ARG A 7 -12.24 4.15 -1.51
C ARG A 7 -11.90 3.55 -0.15
N TYR A 8 -11.63 4.40 0.84
CA TYR A 8 -11.18 3.97 2.16
C TYR A 8 -12.29 3.88 3.21
N GLN A 9 -13.53 4.19 2.83
CA GLN A 9 -14.67 4.20 3.75
C GLN A 9 -14.78 2.92 4.59
N ARG A 10 -14.60 1.73 3.97
CA ARG A 10 -14.72 0.45 4.68
C ARG A 10 -13.67 0.27 5.78
N GLN A 11 -12.41 0.62 5.51
CA GLN A 11 -11.34 0.46 6.50
C GLN A 11 -11.37 1.56 7.56
N MET A 12 -11.85 2.76 7.24
CA MET A 12 -12.07 3.83 8.23
C MET A 12 -13.20 3.53 9.22
N LEU A 13 -14.10 2.57 8.93
CA LEU A 13 -15.11 2.13 9.91
C LEU A 13 -14.50 1.34 11.07
N LEU A 14 -13.29 0.81 10.92
CA LEU A 14 -12.58 0.11 11.98
C LEU A 14 -12.07 1.13 13.01
N PRO A 15 -12.41 1.01 14.31
CA PRO A 15 -11.97 1.93 15.35
C PRO A 15 -10.45 2.10 15.44
N GLU A 16 -9.70 1.07 15.07
CA GLU A 16 -8.23 1.04 15.10
C GLU A 16 -7.60 1.88 13.97
N ILE A 17 -8.36 2.19 12.92
CA ILE A 17 -7.92 3.01 11.79
C ILE A 17 -8.60 4.38 11.89
N GLY A 18 -9.93 4.44 11.75
CA GLY A 18 -10.67 5.71 11.72
C GLY A 18 -10.18 6.67 10.63
N ALA A 19 -10.67 7.91 10.69
CA ALA A 19 -10.20 8.97 9.78
C ALA A 19 -8.74 9.36 10.06
N GLU A 20 -8.31 9.33 11.33
CA GLU A 20 -6.96 9.68 11.73
C GLU A 20 -5.92 8.69 11.21
N GLY A 21 -6.15 7.39 11.37
CA GLY A 21 -5.29 6.34 10.84
C GLY A 21 -5.21 6.38 9.32
N GLN A 22 -6.32 6.67 8.62
CA GLN A 22 -6.27 6.85 7.17
C GLN A 22 -5.42 8.06 6.77
N SER A 23 -5.55 9.18 7.49
CA SER A 23 -4.72 10.37 7.26
C SER A 23 -3.24 10.05 7.46
N ARG A 24 -2.90 9.27 8.50
CA ARG A 24 -1.53 8.80 8.75
C ARG A 24 -1.01 7.90 7.62
N LEU A 25 -1.83 6.97 7.11
CA LEU A 25 -1.45 6.15 5.95
C LEU A 25 -1.21 7.02 4.71
N ALA A 26 -2.11 7.96 4.43
CA ALA A 26 -1.98 8.87 3.29
C ALA A 26 -0.75 9.80 3.38
N ALA A 27 -0.27 10.11 4.58
CA ALA A 27 0.96 10.87 4.80
C ALA A 27 2.23 10.00 4.85
N ALA A 28 2.09 8.68 4.96
CA ALA A 28 3.22 7.77 5.14
C ALA A 28 4.01 7.56 3.83
N THR A 29 5.32 7.39 3.99
CA THR A 29 6.23 6.91 2.96
C THR A 29 6.79 5.56 3.39
N VAL A 30 6.67 4.55 2.54
CA VAL A 30 7.18 3.19 2.82
C VAL A 30 8.13 2.76 1.71
N LEU A 31 9.35 2.34 2.10
CA LEU A 31 10.29 1.65 1.22
C LEU A 31 10.06 0.14 1.33
N VAL A 32 9.87 -0.51 0.19
CA VAL A 32 9.82 -1.97 0.05
C VAL A 32 11.05 -2.40 -0.74
N VAL A 33 11.89 -3.23 -0.14
CA VAL A 33 13.07 -3.83 -0.79
C VAL A 33 12.73 -5.25 -1.21
N GLY A 34 12.77 -5.50 -2.51
CA GLY A 34 12.28 -6.73 -3.15
C GLY A 34 10.81 -6.64 -3.52
N ALA A 35 10.51 -6.94 -4.78
CA ALA A 35 9.20 -7.01 -5.42
C ALA A 35 8.91 -8.43 -5.98
N GLY A 36 9.63 -9.44 -5.48
CA GLY A 36 9.38 -10.87 -5.74
C GLY A 36 8.22 -11.46 -4.93
N GLY A 37 8.28 -12.75 -4.62
CA GLY A 37 7.15 -13.50 -4.03
C GLY A 37 6.58 -12.96 -2.72
N LEU A 38 7.39 -12.26 -1.92
CA LEU A 38 6.94 -11.60 -0.68
C LEU A 38 6.56 -10.13 -0.90
N GLY A 39 7.34 -9.42 -1.71
CA GLY A 39 7.13 -7.99 -1.97
C GLY A 39 5.84 -7.72 -2.75
N ALA A 40 5.55 -8.54 -3.76
CA ALA A 40 4.37 -8.38 -4.61
C ALA A 40 3.04 -8.33 -3.82
N PRO A 41 2.71 -9.30 -2.93
CA PRO A 41 1.48 -9.20 -2.15
C PRO A 41 1.51 -8.05 -1.13
N VAL A 42 2.65 -7.78 -0.48
CA VAL A 42 2.77 -6.66 0.47
C VAL A 42 2.46 -5.32 -0.21
N LEU A 43 3.02 -5.10 -1.41
CA LEU A 43 2.79 -3.88 -2.19
C LEU A 43 1.31 -3.70 -2.55
N GLN A 44 0.61 -4.78 -2.90
CA GLN A 44 -0.83 -4.73 -3.17
C GLN A 44 -1.62 -4.27 -1.94
N TYR A 45 -1.30 -4.79 -0.76
CA TYR A 45 -1.98 -4.38 0.48
C TYR A 45 -1.65 -2.95 0.90
N LEU A 46 -0.37 -2.53 0.81
CA LEU A 46 0.01 -1.16 1.16
C LEU A 46 -0.63 -0.12 0.22
N ALA A 47 -0.65 -0.40 -1.08
CA ALA A 47 -1.32 0.46 -2.06
C ALA A 47 -2.84 0.49 -1.82
N GLY A 48 -3.45 -0.68 -1.59
CA GLY A 48 -4.87 -0.80 -1.29
C GLY A 48 -5.29 -0.08 -0.01
N ALA A 49 -4.45 -0.12 1.03
CA ALA A 49 -4.65 0.57 2.30
C ALA A 49 -4.51 2.10 2.18
N GLY A 50 -3.94 2.60 1.08
CA GLY A 50 -3.80 4.04 0.83
C GLY A 50 -2.56 4.64 1.47
N VAL A 51 -1.44 3.91 1.50
CA VAL A 51 -0.13 4.52 1.78
C VAL A 51 0.17 5.60 0.74
N GLY A 52 0.52 6.79 1.19
CA GLY A 52 0.70 7.97 0.32
C GLY A 52 1.85 7.85 -0.67
N HIS A 53 2.98 7.30 -0.23
CA HIS A 53 4.14 7.12 -1.08
C HIS A 53 4.77 5.73 -0.89
N LEU A 54 4.88 4.98 -1.98
CA LEU A 54 5.56 3.68 -2.02
C LEU A 54 6.83 3.80 -2.85
N ILE A 55 7.97 3.55 -2.22
CA ILE A 55 9.26 3.43 -2.88
C ILE A 55 9.55 1.94 -3.01
N ILE A 56 9.82 1.47 -4.22
CA ILE A 56 10.07 0.06 -4.49
C ILE A 56 11.49 -0.05 -5.02
N MET A 57 12.33 -0.84 -4.35
CA MET A 57 13.68 -1.17 -4.78
C MET A 57 13.74 -2.66 -5.07
N ASP A 58 13.87 -3.00 -6.35
CA ASP A 58 14.15 -4.36 -6.79
C ASP A 58 15.23 -4.32 -7.88
N PRO A 59 16.40 -4.96 -7.69
CA PRO A 59 17.45 -4.99 -8.70
C PRO A 59 17.14 -5.97 -9.85
N ASP A 60 16.17 -6.87 -9.69
CA ASP A 60 15.89 -7.93 -10.64
C ASP A 60 14.92 -7.49 -11.74
N ARG A 61 14.85 -8.30 -12.81
CA ARG A 61 13.87 -8.15 -13.90
C ARG A 61 12.89 -9.30 -13.85
N VAL A 62 11.64 -9.04 -14.26
CA VAL A 62 10.63 -10.08 -14.39
C VAL A 62 11.08 -11.13 -15.41
N ALA A 63 11.12 -12.39 -14.98
CA ALA A 63 11.37 -13.55 -15.81
C ALA A 63 10.16 -14.51 -15.80
N LEU A 64 10.18 -15.54 -16.64
CA LEU A 64 9.15 -16.59 -16.61
C LEU A 64 9.29 -17.49 -15.38
N ASN A 65 10.49 -17.58 -14.82
CA ASN A 65 10.83 -18.31 -13.60
C ASN A 65 11.20 -17.34 -12.48
N ASN A 66 10.20 -16.79 -11.80
CA ASN A 66 10.41 -16.00 -10.58
C ASN A 66 10.12 -16.91 -9.37
N HIS A 67 11.03 -17.85 -9.10
CA HIS A 67 11.00 -18.69 -7.91
C HIS A 67 11.90 -18.13 -6.81
#